data_AF-A0AAU7WII6-F1
#
_entry.id   AF-A0AAU7WII6-F1
#
_cell.length_a   1.000
_cell.length_b   1.000
_cell.length_c   1.000
_cell.angle_alpha   90.00
_cell.angle_beta   90.00
_cell.angle_gamma   90.00
#
_symmetry.space_group_name_H-M   'P 1'
#
loop_
_entity.id
_entity.type
_entity.pdbx_description
1 polymer ?
#
loop_
_entity_poly.entity_id
_entity_poly.type
_entity_poly.pdbx_seq_one_letter_code
_entity_poly.pdbx_strand_id
1 'polypeptide(L)'
;MTETKEQRLAREIYENVGGMGNVEKIIHCMTRVRLTIADYSKVNIEGLKAVDGVLGVVEDETLQVVLGPGIVNKVANLMVQEAGVKLGENFPKSTVHKDAGRSNREMAEAKAAEVKAREKAKHKSNGFKRALKSISNIFVPLIPAFVGAGIIGGVAAIFQNIMAADSSALSQNWVSVITTLNIIKNGLYLYLVIYVGINSANEFGATPGLGGVIGAVTMLTGMDPKNPLPNIFNGDALSPLQGGIIGVIFAVWILALVEKRLHKIVPNAVDIIVTPTIALLVIGLFTIFIVMPVAGAVSGALVGSITWVLKVGGAFSGFILGLFFLPMVMFGLHQILTPIHIEMINKTGMTPLLPILAMAGAGQVGAAIALWIRCRKNKKLVQLIKGALPVGIMGIGEPLIYGVTLPLGRPFITACIGGGIGGAVIAGIGNIGAIAIGTSGIDLIPLIAHGRWLGYIAGLVAGYIGGFVATYFFGIPKDAMKETDADRE
;
A
#
# COMPACT_ATOMS: atom_id res chain seq x y z
N MET A 1 -40.76 -28.68 -1.29
CA MET A 1 -40.22 -27.96 -2.47
C MET A 1 -39.11 -28.82 -3.04
N THR A 2 -39.15 -29.12 -4.33
CA THR A 2 -38.15 -29.96 -5.00
C THR A 2 -36.82 -29.21 -5.05
N GLU A 3 -35.75 -29.78 -4.51
CA GLU A 3 -34.39 -29.21 -4.54
C GLU A 3 -33.97 -28.96 -5.99
N THR A 4 -33.44 -27.76 -6.30
CA THR A 4 -32.98 -27.48 -7.67
C THR A 4 -31.67 -28.21 -7.94
N LYS A 5 -31.40 -28.49 -9.23
CA LYS A 5 -30.16 -29.16 -9.64
C LYS A 5 -28.90 -28.45 -9.12
N GLU A 6 -28.91 -27.12 -9.08
CA GLU A 6 -27.78 -26.33 -8.59
C GLU A 6 -27.61 -26.39 -7.06
N GLN A 7 -28.70 -26.48 -6.31
CA GLN A 7 -28.66 -26.65 -4.85
C GLN A 7 -28.10 -28.03 -4.47
N ARG A 8 -28.56 -29.08 -5.17
CA ARG A 8 -28.03 -30.43 -5.00
C ARG A 8 -26.52 -30.49 -5.25
N LEU A 9 -26.05 -29.89 -6.35
CA LEU A 9 -24.63 -29.84 -6.69
C LEU A 9 -23.79 -29.11 -5.65
N ALA A 10 -24.26 -27.96 -5.14
CA ALA A 10 -23.56 -27.21 -4.10
C ALA A 10 -23.38 -28.05 -2.82
N ARG A 11 -24.44 -28.74 -2.37
CA ARG A 11 -24.45 -29.61 -1.20
C ARG A 11 -23.51 -30.81 -1.34
N GLU A 12 -23.64 -31.56 -2.43
CA GLU A 12 -22.80 -32.75 -2.69
C GLU A 12 -21.32 -32.39 -2.85
N ILE A 13 -20.99 -31.22 -3.41
CA ILE A 13 -19.60 -30.73 -3.47
C ILE A 13 -19.08 -30.46 -2.05
N TYR A 14 -19.86 -29.80 -1.17
CA TYR A 14 -19.43 -29.56 0.21
C TYR A 14 -19.20 -30.85 1.00
N GLU A 15 -20.08 -31.84 0.85
CA GLU A 15 -19.95 -33.14 1.52
C GLU A 15 -18.62 -33.83 1.15
N ASN A 16 -18.25 -33.80 -0.13
CA ASN A 16 -17.04 -34.48 -0.61
C ASN A 16 -15.74 -33.68 -0.40
N VAL A 17 -15.79 -32.40 -0.04
CA VAL A 17 -14.58 -31.62 0.31
C VAL A 17 -14.36 -31.51 1.82
N GLY A 18 -15.05 -32.29 2.64
CA GLY A 18 -14.90 -32.25 4.10
C GLY A 18 -15.72 -31.17 4.79
N GLY A 19 -16.78 -30.70 4.12
CA GLY A 19 -17.73 -29.71 4.62
C GLY A 19 -17.35 -28.26 4.33
N MET A 20 -18.31 -27.35 4.56
CA MET A 20 -18.13 -25.91 4.36
C MET A 20 -16.97 -25.32 5.16
N GLY A 21 -16.68 -25.86 6.35
CA GLY A 21 -15.58 -25.41 7.20
C GLY A 21 -14.18 -25.75 6.67
N ASN A 22 -14.07 -26.61 5.66
CA ASN A 22 -12.80 -26.97 5.01
C ASN A 22 -12.49 -26.11 3.76
N VAL A 23 -13.43 -25.24 3.36
CA VAL A 23 -13.28 -24.35 2.20
C VAL A 23 -12.94 -22.95 2.68
N GLU A 24 -11.79 -22.43 2.25
CA GLU A 24 -11.35 -21.08 2.64
C GLU A 24 -11.91 -20.00 1.72
N LYS A 25 -12.02 -20.31 0.42
CA LYS A 25 -12.39 -19.35 -0.62
C LYS A 25 -12.97 -20.08 -1.83
N ILE A 26 -13.97 -19.47 -2.44
CA ILE A 26 -14.58 -19.94 -3.69
C ILE A 26 -14.49 -18.85 -4.74
N ILE A 27 -13.98 -19.21 -5.92
CA ILE A 27 -14.08 -18.43 -7.16
C ILE A 27 -14.59 -19.35 -8.27
N HIS A 28 -14.95 -18.79 -9.42
CA HIS A 28 -15.25 -19.60 -10.60
C HIS A 28 -14.69 -18.94 -11.86
N CYS A 29 -14.51 -19.76 -12.90
CA CYS A 29 -14.25 -19.29 -14.25
C CYS A 29 -15.42 -19.68 -15.18
N MET A 30 -15.18 -19.75 -16.49
CA MET A 30 -16.21 -20.04 -17.49
C MET A 30 -16.87 -21.42 -17.33
N THR A 31 -16.16 -22.41 -16.79
CA THR A 31 -16.65 -23.81 -16.70
C THR A 31 -16.32 -24.52 -15.38
N ARG A 32 -15.57 -23.89 -14.47
CA ARG A 32 -15.06 -24.54 -13.26
C ARG A 32 -15.31 -23.72 -12.00
N VAL A 33 -15.72 -24.39 -10.93
CA VAL A 33 -15.67 -23.85 -9.56
C VAL A 33 -14.30 -24.17 -9.00
N ARG A 34 -13.62 -23.18 -8.44
CA ARG A 34 -12.29 -23.33 -7.82
C ARG A 34 -12.41 -23.11 -6.32
N LEU A 35 -11.99 -24.12 -5.56
CA LEU A 35 -12.05 -24.16 -4.12
C LEU A 35 -10.62 -24.10 -3.57
N THR A 36 -10.35 -23.11 -2.73
CA THR A 36 -9.15 -23.13 -1.88
C THR A 36 -9.46 -23.96 -0.65
N ILE A 37 -8.78 -25.10 -0.50
CA ILE A 37 -9.03 -26.10 0.55
C ILE A 37 -8.05 -25.89 1.71
N ALA A 38 -8.55 -25.94 2.94
CA ALA A 38 -7.73 -25.80 4.15
C ALA A 38 -6.97 -27.10 4.49
N ASP A 39 -7.62 -28.25 4.33
CA ASP A 39 -7.07 -29.57 4.61
C ASP A 39 -7.45 -30.58 3.51
N TYR A 40 -6.49 -30.93 2.65
CA TYR A 40 -6.70 -31.85 1.53
C TYR A 40 -6.94 -33.30 1.99
N SER A 41 -6.57 -33.69 3.22
CA SER A 41 -6.80 -35.05 3.72
C SER A 41 -8.28 -35.39 3.90
N LYS A 42 -9.15 -34.38 3.94
CA LYS A 42 -10.61 -34.50 4.07
C LYS A 42 -11.33 -34.50 2.72
N VAL A 43 -10.61 -34.40 1.61
CA VAL A 43 -11.20 -34.34 0.26
C VAL A 43 -11.33 -35.75 -0.30
N ASN A 44 -12.56 -36.12 -0.68
CA ASN A 44 -12.86 -37.35 -1.39
C ASN A 44 -12.92 -37.09 -2.91
N ILE A 45 -11.78 -37.23 -3.58
CA ILE A 45 -11.65 -36.97 -5.03
C ILE A 45 -12.48 -37.96 -5.86
N GLU A 46 -12.51 -39.23 -5.46
CA GLU A 46 -13.31 -40.26 -6.15
C GLU A 46 -14.80 -39.98 -6.01
N GLY A 47 -15.24 -39.57 -4.81
CA GLY A 47 -16.60 -39.14 -4.54
C GLY A 47 -17.01 -37.92 -5.38
N LEU A 48 -16.15 -36.90 -5.50
CA LEU A 48 -16.42 -35.73 -6.36
C LEU A 48 -16.60 -36.09 -7.84
N LYS A 49 -15.86 -37.07 -8.35
CA LYS A 49 -16.00 -37.54 -9.74
C LYS A 49 -17.29 -38.33 -9.98
N ALA A 50 -17.86 -38.93 -8.92
CA ALA A 50 -19.10 -39.70 -8.99
C ALA A 50 -20.38 -38.83 -8.87
N VAL A 51 -20.24 -37.54 -8.51
CA VAL A 51 -21.36 -36.60 -8.42
C VAL A 51 -21.99 -36.37 -9.80
N ASP A 52 -23.28 -36.69 -9.94
CA ASP A 52 -24.04 -36.47 -11.18
C ASP A 52 -24.08 -34.97 -11.54
N GLY A 53 -23.46 -34.61 -12.66
CA GLY A 53 -23.30 -33.23 -13.14
C GLY A 53 -21.87 -32.68 -13.03
N VAL A 54 -20.94 -33.40 -12.39
CA VAL A 54 -19.50 -33.09 -12.41
C VAL A 54 -18.86 -33.75 -13.63
N LEU A 55 -18.27 -32.95 -14.52
CA LEU A 55 -17.63 -33.40 -15.75
C LEU A 55 -16.15 -33.78 -15.54
N GLY A 56 -15.58 -33.42 -14.39
CA GLY A 56 -14.20 -33.70 -14.05
C GLY A 56 -13.74 -32.94 -12.81
N VAL A 57 -12.64 -33.41 -12.23
CA VAL A 57 -11.97 -32.79 -11.09
C VAL A 57 -10.49 -32.64 -11.44
N VAL A 58 -9.94 -31.45 -11.26
CA VAL A 58 -8.52 -31.15 -11.54
C VAL A 58 -7.89 -30.60 -10.26
N GLU A 59 -6.76 -31.16 -9.89
CA GLU A 59 -5.93 -30.71 -8.77
C GLU A 59 -4.76 -29.90 -9.31
N ASP A 60 -4.64 -28.65 -8.83
CA ASP A 60 -3.62 -27.69 -9.20
C ASP A 60 -3.41 -26.76 -7.98
N GLU A 61 -3.09 -25.47 -8.15
CA GLU A 61 -3.07 -24.48 -7.06
C GLU A 61 -4.38 -24.39 -6.25
N THR A 62 -5.51 -24.82 -6.83
CA THR A 62 -6.82 -24.94 -6.17
C THR A 62 -7.51 -26.22 -6.64
N LEU A 63 -8.42 -26.76 -5.84
CA LEU A 63 -9.27 -27.88 -6.27
C LEU A 63 -10.32 -27.36 -7.26
N GLN A 64 -10.31 -27.85 -8.50
CA GLN A 64 -11.20 -27.38 -9.57
C GLN A 64 -12.25 -28.43 -9.92
N VAL A 65 -13.53 -28.09 -9.74
CA VAL A 65 -14.67 -28.92 -10.12
C VAL A 65 -15.25 -28.40 -11.44
N VAL A 66 -15.25 -29.23 -12.48
CA VAL A 66 -15.72 -28.87 -13.83
C VAL A 66 -17.23 -29.14 -13.94
N LEU A 67 -18.02 -28.08 -14.11
CA LEU A 67 -19.49 -28.16 -14.18
C LEU A 67 -20.07 -27.72 -15.54
N GLY A 68 -19.26 -27.07 -16.38
CA GLY A 68 -19.67 -26.54 -17.68
C GLY A 68 -20.22 -25.11 -17.64
N PRO A 69 -20.36 -24.47 -18.82
CA PRO A 69 -20.79 -23.08 -18.92
C PRO A 69 -22.26 -22.90 -18.53
N GLY A 70 -22.57 -21.78 -17.85
CA GLY A 70 -23.94 -21.42 -17.42
C GLY A 70 -24.36 -21.96 -16.05
N ILE A 71 -23.97 -23.19 -15.68
CA ILE A 71 -24.28 -23.80 -14.37
C ILE A 71 -23.29 -23.37 -13.30
N VAL A 72 -22.00 -23.27 -13.66
CA VAL A 72 -20.90 -22.95 -12.74
C VAL A 72 -21.14 -21.69 -11.89
N ASN A 73 -21.65 -20.62 -12.50
CA ASN A 73 -21.90 -19.36 -11.81
C ASN A 73 -22.99 -19.53 -10.74
N LYS A 74 -24.05 -20.30 -11.03
CA LYS A 74 -25.17 -20.49 -10.11
C LYS A 74 -24.75 -21.32 -8.89
N VAL A 75 -24.03 -22.42 -9.12
CA VAL A 75 -23.54 -23.30 -8.04
C VAL A 75 -22.55 -22.54 -7.15
N ALA A 76 -21.58 -21.83 -7.74
CA ALA A 76 -20.61 -21.06 -6.96
C ALA A 76 -21.28 -19.96 -6.12
N ASN A 77 -22.31 -19.28 -6.66
CA ASN A 77 -23.08 -18.28 -5.93
C ASN A 77 -23.90 -18.88 -4.77
N LEU A 78 -24.52 -20.05 -4.96
CA LEU A 78 -25.23 -20.74 -3.88
C LEU A 78 -24.28 -21.14 -2.74
N MET A 79 -23.12 -21.70 -3.09
CA MET A 79 -22.10 -22.10 -2.11
C MET A 79 -21.63 -20.93 -1.25
N VAL A 80 -21.31 -19.78 -1.84
CA VAL A 80 -20.90 -18.60 -1.05
C VAL A 80 -22.08 -17.96 -0.29
N GLN A 81 -23.31 -18.06 -0.82
CA GLN A 81 -24.51 -17.58 -0.14
C GLN A 81 -24.80 -18.39 1.13
N GLU A 82 -24.64 -19.72 1.11
CA GLU A 82 -24.75 -20.58 2.28
C GLU A 82 -23.70 -20.24 3.35
N ALA A 83 -22.50 -19.85 2.91
CA ALA A 83 -21.43 -19.40 3.79
C ALA A 83 -21.55 -17.93 4.25
N GLY A 84 -22.54 -17.19 3.74
CA GLY A 84 -22.76 -15.77 4.08
C GLY A 84 -21.70 -14.81 3.55
N VAL A 85 -20.97 -15.17 2.49
CA VAL A 85 -19.88 -14.39 1.88
C VAL A 85 -20.09 -14.17 0.38
N LYS A 86 -19.32 -13.27 -0.24
CA LYS A 86 -19.31 -13.11 -1.70
C LYS A 86 -18.21 -13.94 -2.37
N LEU A 87 -18.36 -14.17 -3.67
CA LEU A 87 -17.31 -14.79 -4.49
C LEU A 87 -15.97 -14.06 -4.31
N GLY A 88 -14.93 -14.83 -4.06
CA GLY A 88 -13.58 -14.31 -3.83
C GLY A 88 -13.30 -13.79 -2.42
N GLU A 89 -14.29 -13.75 -1.52
CA GLU A 89 -14.08 -13.45 -0.09
C GLU A 89 -13.75 -14.73 0.69
N ASN A 90 -13.03 -14.57 1.81
CA ASN A 90 -12.68 -15.68 2.67
C ASN A 90 -13.88 -16.09 3.54
N PHE A 91 -14.08 -17.39 3.72
CA PHE A 91 -15.16 -17.95 4.53
C PHE A 91 -14.98 -17.57 6.01
N PRO A 92 -16.07 -17.26 6.74
CA PRO A 92 -16.01 -16.97 8.17
C PRO A 92 -15.66 -18.27 8.91
N LYS A 93 -14.41 -18.39 9.37
CA LYS A 93 -13.97 -19.56 10.13
C LYS A 93 -14.78 -19.66 11.42
N SER A 94 -15.50 -20.77 11.60
CA SER A 94 -16.13 -21.14 12.86
C SER A 94 -15.06 -21.18 13.95
N THR A 95 -15.34 -20.46 15.03
CA THR A 95 -14.47 -20.25 16.18
C THR A 95 -14.16 -21.56 16.91
N VAL A 96 -13.01 -22.16 16.59
CA VAL A 96 -12.30 -23.03 17.52
C VAL A 96 -10.85 -22.57 17.55
N HIS A 97 -10.51 -21.83 18.60
CA HIS A 97 -9.13 -21.47 18.93
C HIS A 97 -8.32 -22.74 19.22
N LYS A 98 -7.33 -23.04 18.38
CA LYS A 98 -6.13 -23.77 18.77
C LYS A 98 -4.92 -22.99 18.25
N ASP A 99 -4.28 -22.26 19.15
CA ASP A 99 -3.03 -21.51 18.92
C ASP A 99 -1.77 -22.41 18.84
N ALA A 100 -1.94 -23.74 18.82
CA ALA A 100 -0.83 -24.68 18.75
C ALA A 100 -0.37 -24.91 17.29
N GLY A 101 0.49 -24.03 16.78
CA GLY A 101 1.23 -24.28 15.53
C GLY A 101 1.59 -23.05 14.70
N ARG A 102 1.10 -21.86 15.03
CA ARG A 102 1.42 -20.64 14.27
C ARG A 102 2.71 -20.00 14.76
N SER A 103 3.54 -19.55 13.81
CA SER A 103 4.71 -18.75 14.16
C SER A 103 4.28 -17.46 14.88
N ASN A 104 5.14 -16.91 15.76
CA ASN A 104 4.86 -15.63 16.44
C ASN A 104 4.46 -14.51 15.46
N ARG A 105 5.08 -14.52 14.28
CA ARG A 105 4.77 -13.59 13.19
C ARG A 105 3.34 -13.76 12.69
N GLU A 106 2.90 -14.99 12.40
CA GLU A 106 1.55 -15.26 11.93
C GLU A 106 0.47 -14.91 12.97
N MET A 107 0.75 -15.13 14.25
CA MET A 107 -0.17 -14.71 15.32
C MET A 107 -0.31 -13.18 15.36
N ALA A 108 0.81 -12.46 15.26
CA ALA A 108 0.81 -11.00 15.20
C ALA A 108 0.06 -10.46 13.98
N GLU A 109 0.29 -11.05 12.81
CA GLU A 109 -0.39 -10.67 11.57
C GLU A 109 -1.88 -10.98 11.59
N ALA A 110 -2.28 -12.13 12.12
CA ALA A 110 -3.69 -12.50 12.27
C ALA A 110 -4.42 -11.53 13.21
N LYS A 111 -3.83 -11.22 14.37
CA LYS A 111 -4.42 -10.26 15.30
C LYS A 111 -4.49 -8.87 14.70
N ALA A 112 -3.45 -8.47 13.98
CA ALA A 112 -3.43 -7.20 13.28
C ALA A 112 -4.54 -7.10 12.22
N ALA A 113 -4.76 -8.15 11.42
CA ALA A 113 -5.82 -8.21 10.43
C ALA A 113 -7.22 -8.12 11.06
N GLU A 114 -7.47 -8.86 12.15
CA GLU A 114 -8.74 -8.85 12.89
C GLU A 114 -9.08 -7.45 13.41
N VAL A 115 -8.13 -6.81 14.10
CA VAL A 115 -8.31 -5.47 14.69
C VAL A 115 -8.49 -4.43 13.59
N LYS A 116 -7.69 -4.49 12.51
CA LYS A 116 -7.82 -3.60 11.35
C LYS A 116 -9.19 -3.72 10.68
N ALA A 117 -9.74 -4.93 10.56
CA ALA A 117 -11.08 -5.15 10.02
C ALA A 117 -12.16 -4.53 10.92
N ARG A 118 -12.06 -4.74 12.24
CA ARG A 118 -12.98 -4.17 13.23
C ARG A 118 -12.98 -2.64 13.20
N GLU A 119 -11.81 -2.01 13.14
CA GLU A 119 -11.70 -0.55 13.10
C GLU A 119 -12.23 0.03 11.77
N LYS A 120 -12.02 -0.66 10.65
CA LYS A 120 -12.64 -0.26 9.37
C LYS A 120 -14.17 -0.28 9.42
N ALA A 121 -14.77 -1.24 10.11
CA ALA A 121 -16.23 -1.38 10.20
C ALA A 121 -16.89 -0.28 11.06
N LYS A 122 -16.20 0.23 12.09
CA LYS A 122 -16.73 1.28 12.99
C LYS A 122 -16.88 2.65 12.31
N HIS A 123 -16.11 2.92 11.26
CA HIS A 123 -16.08 4.23 10.62
C HIS A 123 -16.83 4.23 9.27
N LYS A 124 -18.13 4.61 9.29
CA LYS A 124 -18.96 4.84 8.09
C LYS A 124 -18.25 5.73 7.06
N SER A 125 -18.44 5.43 5.78
CA SER A 125 -17.79 6.16 4.68
C SER A 125 -18.53 7.44 4.30
N ASN A 126 -17.89 8.60 4.50
CA ASN A 126 -18.33 9.88 3.94
C ASN A 126 -17.67 10.14 2.57
N GLY A 127 -18.17 11.11 1.80
CA GLY A 127 -17.66 11.43 0.45
C GLY A 127 -16.16 11.72 0.39
N PHE A 128 -15.62 12.48 1.36
CA PHE A 128 -14.17 12.74 1.47
C PHE A 128 -13.35 11.46 1.67
N LYS A 129 -13.84 10.54 2.51
CA LYS A 129 -13.18 9.24 2.74
C LYS A 129 -13.19 8.38 1.46
N ARG A 130 -14.22 8.51 0.62
CA ARG A 130 -14.28 7.84 -0.69
C ARG A 130 -13.21 8.38 -1.65
N ALA A 131 -13.03 9.71 -1.71
CA ALA A 131 -11.97 10.31 -2.51
C ALA A 131 -10.57 9.86 -2.06
N LEU A 132 -10.30 9.85 -0.75
CA LEU A 132 -9.03 9.35 -0.18
C LEU A 132 -8.81 7.87 -0.48
N LYS A 133 -9.89 7.07 -0.46
CA LYS A 133 -9.83 5.66 -0.83
C LYS A 133 -9.48 5.48 -2.30
N SER A 134 -10.06 6.27 -3.20
CA SER A 134 -9.71 6.23 -4.63
C SER A 134 -8.24 6.55 -4.86
N ILE A 135 -7.70 7.60 -4.20
CA ILE A 135 -6.26 7.88 -4.25
C ILE A 135 -5.45 6.68 -3.76
N SER A 136 -5.83 6.07 -2.64
CA SER A 136 -5.13 4.90 -2.10
C SER A 136 -5.15 3.72 -3.09
N ASN A 137 -6.31 3.44 -3.72
CA ASN A 137 -6.46 2.37 -4.70
C ASN A 137 -5.57 2.54 -5.93
N ILE A 138 -5.25 3.78 -6.31
CA ILE A 138 -4.34 4.07 -7.44
C ILE A 138 -2.90 3.66 -7.12
N PHE A 139 -2.46 3.84 -5.87
CA PHE A 139 -1.07 3.57 -5.46
C PHE A 139 -0.84 2.19 -4.85
N VAL A 140 -1.86 1.55 -4.28
CA VAL A 140 -1.73 0.21 -3.68
C VAL A 140 -1.11 -0.82 -4.64
N PRO A 141 -1.50 -0.91 -5.92
CA PRO A 141 -0.87 -1.82 -6.88
C PRO A 141 0.61 -1.52 -7.14
N LEU A 142 1.08 -0.31 -6.84
CA LEU A 142 2.47 0.12 -7.04
C LEU A 142 3.36 -0.14 -5.82
N ILE A 143 2.79 -0.48 -4.65
CA ILE A 143 3.55 -0.71 -3.41
C ILE A 143 4.67 -1.75 -3.60
N PRO A 144 4.43 -2.95 -4.18
CA PRO A 144 5.50 -3.93 -4.37
C PRO A 144 6.64 -3.40 -5.25
N ALA A 145 6.31 -2.61 -6.28
CA ALA A 145 7.30 -1.99 -7.15
C ALA A 145 8.11 -0.92 -6.40
N PHE A 146 7.47 -0.09 -5.57
CA PHE A 146 8.17 0.89 -4.73
C PHE A 146 9.15 0.21 -3.77
N VAL A 147 8.74 -0.88 -3.13
CA VAL A 147 9.62 -1.65 -2.22
C VAL A 147 10.83 -2.21 -2.99
N GLY A 148 10.59 -2.88 -4.12
CA GLY A 148 11.66 -3.44 -4.95
C GLY A 148 12.64 -2.37 -5.46
N ALA A 149 12.12 -1.30 -6.07
CA ALA A 149 12.94 -0.20 -6.57
C ALA A 149 13.68 0.54 -5.44
N GLY A 150 13.03 0.73 -4.29
CA GLY A 150 13.61 1.34 -3.09
C GLY A 150 14.80 0.54 -2.55
N ILE A 151 14.64 -0.77 -2.35
CA ILE A 151 15.73 -1.64 -1.86
C ILE A 151 16.90 -1.66 -2.84
N ILE A 152 16.64 -1.85 -4.14
CA ILE A 152 17.67 -1.81 -5.19
C ILE A 152 18.41 -0.47 -5.19
N GLY A 153 17.66 0.63 -5.09
CA GLY A 153 18.22 1.97 -5.00
C GLY A 153 19.05 2.19 -3.75
N GLY A 154 18.63 1.64 -2.62
CA GLY A 154 19.37 1.67 -1.36
C GLY A 154 20.70 0.93 -1.45
N VAL A 155 20.70 -0.28 -2.02
CA VAL A 155 21.92 -1.05 -2.27
C VAL A 155 22.86 -0.29 -3.21
N ALA A 156 22.34 0.28 -4.29
CA ALA A 156 23.12 1.11 -5.20
C ALA A 156 23.75 2.32 -4.49
N ALA A 157 22.98 3.00 -3.63
CA ALA A 157 23.44 4.15 -2.86
C ALA A 157 24.55 3.77 -1.86
N ILE A 158 24.48 2.61 -1.21
CA ILE A 158 25.55 2.12 -0.31
C ILE A 158 26.87 1.97 -1.08
N PHE A 159 26.85 1.25 -2.22
CA PHE A 159 28.06 1.07 -3.02
C PHE A 159 28.58 2.39 -3.59
N GLN A 160 27.68 3.28 -4.02
CA GLN A 160 28.05 4.62 -4.49
C GLN A 160 28.72 5.45 -3.38
N ASN A 161 28.24 5.37 -2.14
CA ASN A 161 28.85 6.06 -1.00
C ASN A 161 30.22 5.47 -0.63
N ILE A 162 30.40 4.15 -0.70
CA ILE A 162 31.72 3.52 -0.47
C ILE A 162 32.72 4.01 -1.51
N MET A 163 32.34 4.01 -2.80
CA MET A 163 33.19 4.52 -3.89
C MET A 163 33.51 6.00 -3.74
N ALA A 164 32.56 6.80 -3.24
CA ALA A 164 32.77 8.22 -3.01
C ALA A 164 33.71 8.50 -1.83
N ALA A 165 33.72 7.63 -0.82
CA ALA A 165 34.59 7.74 0.35
C ALA A 165 36.02 7.27 0.05
N ASP A 166 36.16 6.17 -0.69
CA ASP A 166 37.43 5.62 -1.14
C ASP A 166 37.26 4.97 -2.52
N SER A 167 37.83 5.62 -3.54
CA SER A 167 37.75 5.15 -4.93
C SER A 167 38.54 3.87 -5.18
N SER A 168 39.40 3.46 -4.25
CA SER A 168 40.18 2.21 -4.32
C SER A 168 39.50 1.02 -3.63
N ALA A 169 38.48 1.27 -2.78
CA ALA A 169 37.78 0.22 -2.05
C ALA A 169 36.94 -0.71 -2.95
N LEU A 170 36.53 -0.25 -4.14
CA LEU A 170 35.75 -1.03 -5.09
C LEU A 170 36.38 -0.94 -6.49
N SER A 171 36.51 -2.07 -7.17
CA SER A 171 37.06 -2.13 -8.53
C SER A 171 36.17 -1.42 -9.56
N GLN A 172 36.73 -1.06 -10.72
CA GLN A 172 36.02 -0.32 -11.77
C GLN A 172 34.74 -1.02 -12.29
N ASN A 173 34.65 -2.35 -12.16
CA ASN A 173 33.45 -3.13 -12.50
C ASN A 173 32.23 -2.78 -11.63
N TRP A 174 32.44 -2.24 -10.42
CA TRP A 174 31.36 -1.80 -9.54
C TRP A 174 30.62 -0.57 -10.06
N VAL A 175 31.26 0.28 -10.88
CA VAL A 175 30.58 1.40 -11.55
C VAL A 175 29.48 0.88 -12.46
N SER A 176 29.78 -0.17 -13.23
CA SER A 176 28.79 -0.83 -14.10
C SER A 176 27.66 -1.45 -13.28
N VAL A 177 27.98 -2.13 -12.16
CA VAL A 177 26.96 -2.70 -11.26
C VAL A 177 26.05 -1.61 -10.69
N ILE A 178 26.60 -0.53 -10.14
CA ILE A 178 25.82 0.60 -9.59
C ILE A 178 24.94 1.23 -10.68
N THR A 179 25.48 1.37 -11.89
CA THR A 179 24.73 1.90 -13.04
C THR A 179 23.56 0.98 -13.40
N THR A 180 23.77 -0.33 -13.48
CA THR A 180 22.72 -1.32 -13.74
C THR A 180 21.64 -1.28 -12.65
N LEU A 181 22.00 -1.22 -11.37
CA LEU A 181 21.03 -1.11 -10.27
C LEU A 181 20.21 0.18 -10.37
N ASN A 182 20.85 1.31 -10.70
CA ASN A 182 20.15 2.58 -10.91
C ASN A 182 19.22 2.54 -12.12
N ILE A 183 19.59 1.88 -13.22
CA ILE A 183 18.70 1.67 -14.38
C ILE A 183 17.44 0.89 -13.96
N ILE A 184 17.61 -0.20 -13.20
CA ILE A 184 16.48 -1.01 -12.70
C ILE A 184 15.58 -0.17 -11.78
N LYS A 185 16.16 0.55 -10.82
CA LYS A 185 15.42 1.47 -9.93
C LYS A 185 14.62 2.51 -10.73
N ASN A 186 15.27 3.13 -11.72
CA ASN A 186 14.68 4.23 -12.48
C ASN A 186 13.54 3.78 -13.40
N GLY A 187 13.46 2.49 -13.75
CA GLY A 187 12.35 1.93 -14.52
C GLY A 187 10.97 2.22 -13.91
N LEU A 188 10.85 2.23 -12.58
CA LEU A 188 9.59 2.61 -11.94
C LEU A 188 9.38 4.12 -11.93
N TYR A 189 10.36 4.88 -11.45
CA TYR A 189 10.21 6.31 -11.17
C TYR A 189 10.08 7.16 -12.43
N LEU A 190 10.80 6.80 -13.51
CA LEU A 190 10.72 7.52 -14.78
C LEU A 190 9.35 7.37 -15.45
N TYR A 191 8.73 6.20 -15.34
CA TYR A 191 7.44 5.89 -15.96
C TYR A 191 6.27 5.91 -14.97
N LEU A 192 6.48 6.49 -13.78
CA LEU A 192 5.50 6.46 -12.71
C LEU A 192 4.18 7.12 -13.10
N VAL A 193 4.23 8.21 -13.87
CA VAL A 193 3.03 8.87 -14.41
C VAL A 193 2.20 7.96 -15.33
N ILE A 194 2.85 7.04 -16.06
CA ILE A 194 2.16 6.07 -16.92
C ILE A 194 1.43 5.05 -16.06
N TYR A 195 2.13 4.44 -15.09
CA TYR A 195 1.53 3.48 -14.17
C TYR A 195 0.39 4.08 -13.35
N VAL A 196 0.55 5.32 -12.88
CA VAL A 196 -0.51 6.05 -12.18
C VAL A 196 -1.67 6.36 -13.12
N GLY A 197 -1.40 6.73 -14.39
CA GLY A 197 -2.44 6.94 -15.39
C GLY A 197 -3.28 5.69 -15.63
N ILE A 198 -2.63 4.53 -15.79
CA ILE A 198 -3.27 3.21 -15.94
C ILE A 198 -4.14 2.88 -14.71
N ASN A 199 -3.58 3.02 -13.51
CA ASN A 199 -4.29 2.71 -12.27
C ASN A 199 -5.45 3.69 -12.00
N SER A 200 -5.28 4.97 -12.35
CA SER A 200 -6.35 5.98 -12.27
C SER A 200 -7.49 5.64 -13.22
N ALA A 201 -7.18 5.18 -14.43
CA ALA A 201 -8.19 4.76 -15.39
C ALA A 201 -8.95 3.53 -14.88
N ASN A 202 -8.25 2.54 -14.32
CA ASN A 202 -8.89 1.41 -13.64
C ASN A 202 -9.82 1.84 -12.49
N GLU A 203 -9.38 2.78 -11.64
CA GLU A 203 -10.17 3.26 -10.49
C GLU A 203 -11.41 4.07 -10.94
N PHE A 204 -11.28 4.90 -11.98
CA PHE A 204 -12.37 5.75 -12.45
C PHE A 204 -13.24 5.08 -13.52
N GLY A 205 -12.85 3.91 -14.02
CA GLY A 205 -13.57 3.15 -15.05
C GLY A 205 -13.41 3.71 -16.45
N ALA A 206 -12.20 4.19 -16.79
CA ALA A 206 -11.75 4.51 -18.15
C ALA A 206 -10.94 3.34 -18.72
N THR A 207 -10.67 3.35 -20.03
CA THR A 207 -9.76 2.37 -20.64
C THR A 207 -8.33 2.54 -20.12
N PRO A 208 -7.71 1.51 -19.51
CA PRO A 208 -6.42 1.67 -18.83
C PRO A 208 -5.29 2.12 -19.74
N GLY A 209 -5.26 1.63 -20.98
CA GLY A 209 -4.27 2.05 -21.98
C GLY A 209 -4.34 3.55 -22.28
N LEU A 210 -5.55 4.12 -22.38
CA LEU A 210 -5.73 5.56 -22.60
C LEU A 210 -5.25 6.37 -21.40
N GLY A 211 -5.52 5.89 -20.17
CA GLY A 211 -4.99 6.49 -18.96
C GLY A 211 -3.46 6.53 -18.93
N GLY A 212 -2.82 5.43 -19.34
CA GLY A 212 -1.37 5.36 -19.48
C GLY A 212 -0.83 6.36 -20.51
N VAL A 213 -1.50 6.50 -21.65
CA VAL A 213 -1.14 7.50 -22.68
C VAL A 213 -1.26 8.91 -22.14
N ILE A 214 -2.33 9.26 -21.41
CA ILE A 214 -2.45 10.59 -20.77
C ILE A 214 -1.32 10.83 -19.76
N GLY A 215 -0.91 9.81 -19.00
CA GLY A 215 0.29 9.87 -18.18
C GLY A 215 1.54 10.17 -19.00
N ALA A 216 1.76 9.45 -20.10
CA ALA A 216 2.91 9.62 -20.99
C ALA A 216 2.93 11.00 -21.69
N VAL A 217 1.77 11.57 -22.02
CA VAL A 217 1.65 12.92 -22.59
C VAL A 217 2.32 13.98 -21.70
N THR A 218 2.24 13.83 -20.37
CA THR A 218 2.90 14.77 -19.44
C THR A 218 4.42 14.73 -19.54
N MET A 219 5.01 13.66 -20.07
CA MET A 219 6.46 13.57 -20.32
C MET A 219 6.90 14.43 -21.50
N LEU A 220 5.96 14.93 -22.31
CA LEU A 220 6.20 15.77 -23.49
C LEU A 220 7.18 15.11 -24.48
N THR A 221 7.13 13.77 -24.59
CA THR A 221 7.96 13.01 -25.53
C THR A 221 7.66 13.45 -26.96
N GLY A 222 8.69 13.94 -27.66
CA GLY A 222 8.56 14.49 -29.02
C GLY A 222 8.52 16.02 -29.09
N MET A 223 8.50 16.72 -27.95
CA MET A 223 8.75 18.16 -27.92
C MET A 223 10.22 18.47 -28.21
N ASP A 224 10.49 19.43 -29.09
CA ASP A 224 11.85 19.95 -29.30
C ASP A 224 12.29 20.75 -28.06
N PRO A 225 13.36 20.32 -27.34
CA PRO A 225 13.84 21.04 -26.17
C PRO A 225 14.31 22.47 -26.47
N LYS A 226 14.64 22.78 -27.73
CA LYS A 226 15.06 24.12 -28.16
C LYS A 226 13.87 25.05 -28.42
N ASN A 227 12.69 24.49 -28.70
CA ASN A 227 11.46 25.22 -29.01
C ASN A 227 10.29 24.65 -28.18
N PRO A 228 10.33 24.81 -26.85
CA PRO A 228 9.29 24.27 -25.99
C PRO A 228 7.94 24.95 -26.24
N LEU A 229 6.85 24.21 -26.04
CA LEU A 229 5.52 24.82 -26.08
C LEU A 229 5.38 25.86 -24.95
N PRO A 230 4.79 27.03 -25.22
CA PRO A 230 4.55 28.02 -24.18
C PRO A 230 3.38 27.61 -23.30
N ASN A 231 3.50 27.87 -22.01
CA ASN A 231 2.40 27.83 -21.06
C ASN A 231 1.43 28.97 -21.39
N ILE A 232 0.18 28.62 -21.68
CA ILE A 232 -0.83 29.57 -22.15
C ILE A 232 -1.21 30.65 -21.13
N PHE A 233 -0.88 30.47 -19.85
CA PHE A 233 -1.24 31.40 -18.79
C PHE A 233 -0.16 32.44 -18.50
N ASN A 234 1.12 32.11 -18.68
CA ASN A 234 2.24 32.99 -18.31
C ASN A 234 3.34 33.11 -19.37
N GLY A 235 3.27 32.36 -20.46
CA GLY A 235 4.25 32.41 -21.56
C GLY A 235 5.54 31.61 -21.32
N ASP A 236 5.76 31.05 -20.13
CA ASP A 236 6.97 30.28 -19.82
C ASP A 236 6.99 28.94 -20.56
N ALA A 237 8.18 28.35 -20.75
CA ALA A 237 8.32 27.03 -21.34
C ALA A 237 7.64 25.94 -20.50
N LEU A 238 6.78 25.12 -21.13
CA LEU A 238 6.25 23.91 -20.52
C LEU A 238 7.38 22.92 -20.23
N SER A 239 7.43 22.44 -19.00
CA SER A 239 8.42 21.46 -18.57
C SER A 239 7.87 20.03 -18.58
N PRO A 240 8.66 19.02 -18.94
CA PRO A 240 8.27 17.63 -18.77
C PRO A 240 7.84 17.34 -17.33
N LEU A 241 6.79 16.53 -17.17
CA LEU A 241 6.17 16.17 -15.90
C LEU A 241 5.59 17.36 -15.09
N GLN A 242 5.46 18.55 -15.69
CA GLN A 242 4.84 19.68 -15.04
C GLN A 242 3.38 19.37 -14.64
N GLY A 243 3.04 19.64 -13.38
CA GLY A 243 1.76 19.24 -12.78
C GLY A 243 1.77 17.86 -12.13
N GLY A 244 2.81 17.08 -12.40
CA GLY A 244 3.12 15.85 -11.69
C GLY A 244 2.00 14.82 -11.72
N ILE A 245 2.05 13.92 -10.76
CA ILE A 245 1.08 12.83 -10.66
C ILE A 245 -0.33 13.34 -10.33
N ILE A 246 -0.43 14.44 -9.59
CA ILE A 246 -1.72 15.05 -9.24
C ILE A 246 -2.46 15.48 -10.51
N GLY A 247 -1.75 16.11 -11.45
CA GLY A 247 -2.29 16.47 -12.76
C GLY A 247 -2.77 15.24 -13.55
N VAL A 248 -1.97 14.17 -13.58
CA VAL A 248 -2.34 12.92 -14.29
C VAL A 248 -3.62 12.31 -13.73
N ILE A 249 -3.75 12.18 -12.40
CA ILE A 249 -4.96 11.62 -11.77
C ILE A 249 -6.18 12.46 -12.16
N PHE A 250 -6.06 13.79 -12.13
CA PHE A 250 -7.14 14.69 -12.52
C PHE A 250 -7.49 14.57 -14.01
N ALA A 251 -6.50 14.55 -14.90
CA ALA A 251 -6.71 14.39 -16.34
C ALA A 251 -7.41 13.06 -16.67
N VAL A 252 -7.00 11.97 -16.02
CA VAL A 252 -7.60 10.64 -16.22
C VAL A 252 -9.00 10.55 -15.61
N TRP A 253 -9.28 11.28 -14.53
CA TRP A 253 -10.65 11.40 -14.04
C TRP A 253 -11.57 12.07 -15.08
N ILE A 254 -11.11 13.16 -15.72
CA ILE A 254 -11.86 13.80 -16.81
C ILE A 254 -11.96 12.88 -18.03
N LEU A 255 -10.90 12.14 -18.37
CA LEU A 255 -10.92 11.10 -19.40
C LEU A 255 -12.05 10.11 -19.17
N ALA A 256 -12.19 9.59 -17.94
CA ALA A 256 -13.26 8.65 -17.60
C ALA A 256 -14.66 9.23 -17.81
N LEU A 257 -14.85 10.54 -17.58
CA LEU A 257 -16.13 11.21 -17.81
C LEU A 257 -16.40 11.37 -19.32
N VAL A 258 -15.39 11.82 -20.08
CA VAL A 258 -15.49 12.07 -21.52
C VAL A 258 -15.68 10.75 -22.28
N GLU A 259 -14.84 9.75 -22.02
CA GLU A 259 -14.89 8.44 -22.67
C GLU A 259 -16.26 7.76 -22.47
N LYS A 260 -16.78 7.72 -21.23
CA LYS A 260 -18.12 7.16 -20.95
C LYS A 260 -19.25 7.92 -21.63
N ARG A 261 -19.06 9.22 -21.90
CA ARG A 261 -20.05 10.02 -22.61
C ARG A 261 -19.97 9.76 -24.11
N LEU A 262 -18.77 9.63 -24.67
CA LEU A 262 -18.53 9.31 -26.07
C LEU A 262 -19.11 7.93 -26.42
N HIS A 263 -18.90 6.90 -25.59
CA HIS A 263 -19.52 5.58 -25.79
C HIS A 263 -21.07 5.60 -25.84
N LYS A 264 -21.72 6.65 -25.34
CA LYS A 264 -23.19 6.82 -25.43
C LYS A 264 -23.63 7.59 -26.67
N ILE A 265 -22.73 8.37 -27.27
CA ILE A 265 -23.03 9.28 -28.39
C ILE A 265 -22.60 8.64 -29.71
N VAL A 266 -21.48 7.93 -29.71
CA VAL A 266 -20.87 7.34 -30.92
C VAL A 266 -21.59 6.03 -31.28
N PRO A 267 -21.96 5.82 -32.56
CA PRO A 267 -22.57 4.57 -32.99
C PRO A 267 -21.63 3.36 -32.79
N ASN A 268 -22.18 2.23 -32.33
CA ASN A 268 -21.42 1.00 -32.03
C ASN A 268 -20.46 0.54 -33.13
N ALA A 269 -20.81 0.75 -34.40
CA ALA A 269 -20.00 0.32 -35.55
C ALA A 269 -18.63 1.03 -35.64
N VAL A 270 -18.53 2.25 -35.11
CA VAL A 270 -17.30 3.08 -35.18
C VAL A 270 -16.74 3.44 -33.80
N ASP A 271 -17.43 3.05 -32.72
CA ASP A 271 -17.07 3.38 -31.33
C ASP A 271 -15.64 2.97 -30.97
N ILE A 272 -15.21 1.78 -31.39
CA ILE A 272 -13.86 1.25 -31.13
C ILE A 272 -12.73 2.10 -31.74
N ILE A 273 -13.04 2.93 -32.74
CA ILE A 273 -12.08 3.83 -33.40
C ILE A 273 -12.29 5.26 -32.90
N VAL A 274 -13.52 5.77 -33.02
CA VAL A 274 -13.82 7.19 -32.83
C VAL A 274 -13.72 7.60 -31.36
N THR A 275 -14.24 6.79 -30.44
CA THR A 275 -14.24 7.12 -29.01
C THR A 275 -12.81 7.28 -28.45
N PRO A 276 -11.89 6.30 -28.58
CA PRO A 276 -10.53 6.47 -28.08
C PRO A 276 -9.77 7.59 -28.80
N THR A 277 -9.98 7.80 -30.11
CA THR A 277 -9.34 8.90 -30.85
C THR A 277 -9.76 10.27 -30.31
N ILE A 278 -11.07 10.51 -30.17
CA ILE A 278 -11.57 11.80 -29.66
C ILE A 278 -11.16 11.98 -28.20
N ALA A 279 -11.30 10.93 -27.38
CA ALA A 279 -10.92 10.99 -25.97
C ALA A 279 -9.44 11.35 -25.79
N LEU A 280 -8.53 10.70 -26.53
CA LEU A 280 -7.10 11.02 -26.45
C LEU A 280 -6.78 12.41 -26.99
N LEU A 281 -7.36 12.82 -28.12
CA LEU A 281 -7.08 14.14 -28.69
C LEU A 281 -7.53 15.25 -27.74
N VAL A 282 -8.78 15.19 -27.27
CA VAL A 282 -9.37 16.22 -26.40
C VAL A 282 -8.66 16.23 -25.05
N ILE A 283 -8.49 15.07 -24.42
CA ILE A 283 -7.86 15.02 -23.09
C ILE A 283 -6.36 15.26 -23.18
N GLY A 284 -5.67 14.85 -24.24
CA GLY A 284 -4.26 15.15 -24.46
C GLY A 284 -4.02 16.65 -24.58
N LEU A 285 -4.80 17.35 -25.42
CA LEU A 285 -4.74 18.81 -25.54
C LEU A 285 -5.09 19.51 -24.23
N PHE A 286 -6.17 19.07 -23.58
CA PHE A 286 -6.55 19.58 -22.25
C PHE A 286 -5.44 19.37 -21.22
N THR A 287 -4.76 18.22 -21.27
CA THR A 287 -3.67 17.91 -20.35
C THR A 287 -2.50 18.85 -20.55
N ILE A 288 -2.01 19.00 -21.79
CA ILE A 288 -0.84 19.83 -22.10
C ILE A 288 -1.12 21.30 -21.78
N PHE A 289 -2.23 21.84 -22.26
CA PHE A 289 -2.45 23.29 -22.22
C PHE A 289 -3.18 23.78 -20.97
N ILE A 290 -3.94 22.92 -20.28
CA ILE A 290 -4.70 23.33 -19.09
C ILE A 290 -4.18 22.63 -17.84
N VAL A 291 -4.13 21.30 -17.83
CA VAL A 291 -3.79 20.53 -16.61
C VAL A 291 -2.36 20.77 -16.19
N MET A 292 -1.38 20.66 -17.09
CA MET A 292 0.03 20.81 -16.76
C MET A 292 0.33 22.20 -16.16
N PRO A 293 -0.10 23.33 -16.74
CA PRO A 293 0.07 24.64 -16.12
C PRO A 293 -0.62 24.78 -14.75
N VAL A 294 -1.90 24.43 -14.66
CA VAL A 294 -2.71 24.63 -13.44
C VAL A 294 -2.21 23.72 -12.33
N ALA A 295 -2.08 22.43 -12.59
CA ALA A 295 -1.56 21.47 -11.61
C ALA A 295 -0.10 21.78 -11.28
N GLY A 296 0.69 22.30 -12.21
CA GLY A 296 2.08 22.70 -11.96
C GLY A 296 2.21 23.87 -10.99
N ALA A 297 1.33 24.87 -11.13
CA ALA A 297 1.22 25.97 -10.19
C ALA A 297 0.77 25.49 -8.80
N VAL A 298 -0.28 24.65 -8.76
CA VAL A 298 -0.78 24.06 -7.51
C VAL A 298 0.29 23.21 -6.82
N SER A 299 1.01 22.37 -7.56
CA SER A 299 2.04 21.50 -7.01
C SER A 299 3.25 22.31 -6.55
N GLY A 300 3.59 23.40 -7.26
CA GLY A 300 4.64 24.33 -6.85
C GLY A 300 4.31 25.04 -5.55
N ALA A 301 3.10 25.58 -5.45
CA ALA A 301 2.60 26.20 -4.23
C ALA A 301 2.56 25.20 -3.06
N LEU A 302 2.15 23.96 -3.31
CA LEU A 302 2.13 22.89 -2.29
C LEU A 302 3.54 22.58 -1.77
N VAL A 303 4.50 22.31 -2.66
CA VAL A 303 5.89 22.02 -2.27
C VAL A 303 6.51 23.21 -1.54
N GLY A 304 6.26 24.44 -2.04
CA GLY A 304 6.70 25.68 -1.39
C GLY A 304 6.12 25.84 0.02
N SER A 305 4.83 25.59 0.19
CA SER A 305 4.13 25.68 1.47
C SER A 305 4.68 24.68 2.49
N ILE A 306 4.86 23.41 2.09
CA ILE A 306 5.42 22.38 2.96
C ILE A 306 6.84 22.75 3.38
N THR A 307 7.67 23.19 2.42
CA THR A 307 9.06 23.58 2.69
C THR A 307 9.11 24.79 3.62
N TRP A 308 8.21 25.75 3.45
CA TRP A 308 8.09 26.91 4.33
C TRP A 308 7.68 26.52 5.75
N VAL A 309 6.66 25.66 5.92
CA VAL A 309 6.24 25.15 7.25
C VAL A 309 7.39 24.42 7.96
N LEU A 310 8.15 23.61 7.23
CA LEU A 310 9.31 22.92 7.78
C LEU A 310 10.44 23.87 8.14
N LYS A 311 10.71 24.87 7.30
CA LYS A 311 11.77 25.86 7.54
C LYS A 311 11.46 26.77 8.73
N VAL A 312 10.22 27.26 8.84
CA VAL A 312 9.82 28.20 9.90
C VAL A 312 9.55 27.46 11.22
N GLY A 313 8.80 26.36 11.17
CA GLY A 313 8.43 25.66 12.39
C GLY A 313 9.47 24.66 12.89
N GLY A 314 10.47 24.30 12.07
CA GLY A 314 11.61 23.48 12.47
C GLY A 314 11.21 22.24 13.28
N ALA A 315 11.83 22.08 14.45
CA ALA A 315 11.55 20.97 15.37
C ALA A 315 10.07 20.87 15.78
N PHE A 316 9.35 21.99 15.95
CA PHE A 316 7.94 21.96 16.32
C PHE A 316 7.07 21.39 15.19
N SER A 317 7.28 21.84 13.94
CA SER A 317 6.62 21.25 12.78
C SER A 317 6.91 19.76 12.67
N GLY A 318 8.17 19.36 12.87
CA GLY A 318 8.58 17.95 12.92
C GLY A 318 7.84 17.15 13.98
N PHE A 319 7.68 17.72 15.18
CA PHE A 319 6.94 17.09 16.27
C PHE A 319 5.50 16.83 15.91
N ILE A 320 4.79 17.83 15.41
CA ILE A 320 3.37 17.72 15.05
C ILE A 320 3.18 16.71 13.91
N LEU A 321 4.03 16.76 12.88
CA LEU A 321 3.97 15.84 11.76
C LEU A 321 4.21 14.39 12.20
N GLY A 322 5.25 14.13 13.01
CA GLY A 322 5.53 12.81 13.56
C GLY A 322 4.45 12.29 14.50
N LEU A 323 3.85 13.18 15.30
CA LEU A 323 2.78 12.86 16.26
C LEU A 323 1.51 12.36 15.56
N PHE A 324 1.08 13.02 14.49
CA PHE A 324 -0.19 12.72 13.82
C PHE A 324 -0.09 11.72 12.66
N PHE A 325 1.12 11.38 12.22
CA PHE A 325 1.29 10.44 11.13
C PHE A 325 0.83 9.01 11.49
N LEU A 326 1.09 8.56 12.71
CA LEU A 326 0.69 7.21 13.15
C LEU A 326 -0.85 7.00 13.14
N PRO A 327 -1.68 7.94 13.64
CA PRO A 327 -3.13 7.94 13.41
C PRO A 327 -3.52 7.92 11.92
N MET A 328 -2.80 8.67 11.08
CA MET A 328 -3.04 8.68 9.63
C MET A 328 -2.75 7.30 8.99
N VAL A 329 -1.70 6.61 9.46
CA VAL A 329 -1.34 5.24 9.04
C VAL A 329 -2.44 4.24 9.42
N MET A 330 -3.00 4.37 10.62
CA MET A 330 -4.14 3.56 11.08
C MET A 330 -5.37 3.68 10.17
N PHE A 331 -5.64 4.85 9.60
CA PHE A 331 -6.76 5.00 8.66
C PHE A 331 -6.38 4.66 7.21
N GLY A 332 -5.12 4.28 6.94
CA GLY A 332 -4.60 4.08 5.59
C GLY A 332 -4.47 5.37 4.77
N LEU A 333 -4.76 6.54 5.38
CA LEU A 333 -4.79 7.82 4.68
C LEU A 333 -3.39 8.32 4.32
N HIS A 334 -2.34 7.77 4.93
CA HIS A 334 -0.95 8.13 4.66
C HIS A 334 -0.55 7.95 3.19
N GLN A 335 -1.21 7.05 2.46
CA GLN A 335 -1.01 6.84 1.02
C GLN A 335 -1.38 8.06 0.18
N ILE A 336 -2.14 9.02 0.73
CA ILE A 336 -2.38 10.32 0.09
C ILE A 336 -1.11 11.16 -0.07
N LEU A 337 -0.09 10.91 0.77
CA LEU A 337 1.16 11.66 0.75
C LEU A 337 2.14 11.13 -0.29
N THR A 338 1.94 9.91 -0.80
CA THR A 338 2.74 9.31 -1.89
C THR A 338 2.93 10.27 -3.07
N PRO A 339 1.89 10.82 -3.72
CA PRO A 339 2.06 11.78 -4.82
C PRO A 339 2.79 13.06 -4.38
N ILE A 340 2.63 13.50 -3.13
CA ILE A 340 3.33 14.67 -2.59
C ILE A 340 4.83 14.40 -2.46
N HIS A 341 5.21 13.22 -1.94
CA HIS A 341 6.60 12.81 -1.83
C HIS A 341 7.29 12.74 -3.19
N ILE A 342 6.63 12.15 -4.19
CA ILE A 342 7.15 12.10 -5.55
C ILE A 342 7.30 13.50 -6.14
N GLU A 343 6.29 14.35 -5.96
CA GLU A 343 6.37 15.72 -6.46
C GLU A 343 7.52 16.51 -5.83
N MET A 344 7.75 16.35 -4.53
CA MET A 344 8.90 16.95 -3.85
C MET A 344 10.23 16.40 -4.40
N ILE A 345 10.34 15.10 -4.63
CA ILE A 345 11.53 14.47 -5.23
C ILE A 345 11.76 15.03 -6.64
N ASN A 346 10.73 15.11 -7.48
CA ASN A 346 10.85 15.63 -8.84
C ASN A 346 11.29 17.09 -8.87
N LYS A 347 10.79 17.92 -7.95
CA LYS A 347 11.08 19.37 -7.92
C LYS A 347 12.38 19.73 -7.19
N THR A 348 12.76 18.96 -6.18
CA THR A 348 13.86 19.33 -5.26
C THR A 348 14.94 18.27 -5.13
N GLY A 349 14.77 17.11 -5.79
CA GLY A 349 15.68 15.97 -5.72
C GLY A 349 15.48 15.06 -4.49
N MET A 350 14.72 15.51 -3.50
CA MET A 350 14.47 14.77 -2.26
C MET A 350 13.15 15.16 -1.61
N THR A 351 12.65 14.33 -0.69
CA THR A 351 11.51 14.68 0.17
C THR A 351 11.94 14.74 1.64
N PRO A 352 12.06 15.94 2.26
CA PRO A 352 12.34 16.06 3.69
C PRO A 352 11.15 15.66 4.57
N LEU A 353 9.95 15.60 3.98
CA LEU A 353 8.74 15.21 4.68
C LEU A 353 8.76 13.72 5.06
N LEU A 354 9.24 12.84 4.18
CA LEU A 354 9.20 11.38 4.42
C LEU A 354 10.00 10.95 5.67
N PRO A 355 11.26 11.39 5.87
CA PRO A 355 12.01 11.03 7.09
C PRO A 355 11.36 11.51 8.39
N ILE A 356 10.71 12.67 8.39
CA ILE A 356 9.99 13.18 9.57
C ILE A 356 8.80 12.26 9.90
N LEU A 357 7.99 11.94 8.89
CA LEU A 357 6.81 11.10 9.07
C LEU A 357 7.18 9.65 9.43
N ALA A 358 8.28 9.14 8.89
CA ALA A 358 8.80 7.81 9.21
C ALA A 358 9.07 7.59 10.71
N MET A 359 9.26 8.66 11.49
CA MET A 359 9.48 8.59 12.94
C MET A 359 8.28 8.04 13.70
N ALA A 360 7.08 8.09 13.12
CA ALA A 360 5.90 7.48 13.72
C ALA A 360 6.05 5.96 13.91
N GLY A 361 6.74 5.27 12.97
CA GLY A 361 7.14 3.87 13.13
C GLY A 361 8.18 3.69 14.24
N ALA A 362 9.07 4.65 14.42
CA ALA A 362 10.05 4.62 15.50
C ALA A 362 9.41 4.71 16.89
N GLY A 363 8.41 5.58 17.05
CA GLY A 363 7.61 5.63 18.27
C GLY A 363 6.93 4.29 18.61
N GLN A 364 6.44 3.56 17.59
CA GLN A 364 5.84 2.22 17.76
C GLN A 364 6.85 1.19 18.26
N VAL A 365 8.07 1.16 17.69
CA VAL A 365 9.14 0.26 18.13
C VAL A 365 9.49 0.52 19.59
N GLY A 366 9.67 1.78 19.98
CA GLY A 366 9.92 2.18 21.36
C GLY A 366 8.83 1.72 22.32
N ALA A 367 7.57 1.97 21.97
CA ALA A 367 6.41 1.56 22.77
C ALA A 367 6.31 0.02 22.92
N ALA A 368 6.58 -0.72 21.85
CA ALA A 368 6.58 -2.18 21.88
C ALA A 368 7.69 -2.75 22.77
N ILE A 369 8.88 -2.15 22.77
CA ILE A 369 9.97 -2.54 23.69
C ILE A 369 9.58 -2.27 25.15
N ALA A 370 8.94 -1.13 25.45
CA ALA A 370 8.45 -0.83 26.79
C ALA A 370 7.41 -1.85 27.28
N LEU A 371 6.45 -2.21 26.42
CA LEU A 371 5.46 -3.24 26.70
C LEU A 371 6.12 -4.61 26.90
N TRP A 372 7.12 -4.96 26.08
CA TRP A 372 7.82 -6.24 26.22
C TRP A 372 8.52 -6.39 27.56
N ILE A 373 9.15 -5.31 28.06
CA ILE A 373 9.84 -5.32 29.36
C ILE A 373 8.85 -5.35 30.53
N ARG A 374 7.73 -4.62 30.45
CA ARG A 374 6.82 -4.43 31.59
C ARG A 374 5.68 -5.45 31.66
N CYS A 375 5.26 -6.01 30.53
CA CYS A 375 4.15 -6.96 30.44
C CYS A 375 4.64 -8.42 30.30
N ARG A 376 5.82 -8.77 30.86
CA ARG A 376 6.44 -10.11 30.75
C ARG A 376 5.56 -11.28 31.22
N LYS A 377 4.57 -10.97 32.06
CA LYS A 377 3.60 -11.94 32.61
C LYS A 377 2.51 -12.32 31.60
N ASN A 378 2.17 -11.43 30.66
CA ASN A 378 1.18 -11.69 29.61
C ASN A 378 1.86 -12.40 28.43
N LYS A 379 1.85 -13.75 28.40
CA LYS A 379 2.64 -14.48 27.39
C LYS A 379 2.08 -14.24 26.00
N LYS A 380 0.76 -14.17 25.85
CA LYS A 380 0.11 -13.83 24.58
C LYS A 380 0.62 -12.50 24.00
N LEU A 381 0.62 -11.43 24.79
CA LEU A 381 1.12 -10.13 24.36
C LEU A 381 2.62 -10.18 24.03
N VAL A 382 3.42 -10.90 24.83
CA VAL A 382 4.87 -11.06 24.57
C VAL A 382 5.11 -11.79 23.25
N GLN A 383 4.36 -12.84 22.93
CA GLN A 383 4.51 -13.55 21.66
C GLN A 383 4.10 -12.69 20.47
N LEU A 384 3.02 -11.91 20.59
CA LEU A 384 2.63 -10.92 19.59
C LEU A 384 3.75 -9.89 19.35
N ILE A 385 4.34 -9.35 20.42
CA ILE A 385 5.45 -8.40 20.30
C ILE A 385 6.67 -9.05 19.64
N LYS A 386 7.05 -10.27 20.05
CA LYS A 386 8.18 -11.00 19.43
C LYS A 386 7.98 -11.23 17.93
N GLY A 387 6.74 -11.46 17.50
CA GLY A 387 6.41 -11.63 16.08
C GLY A 387 6.41 -10.31 15.30
N ALA A 388 5.91 -9.23 15.89
CA ALA A 388 5.73 -7.94 15.23
C ALA A 388 6.96 -7.03 15.26
N LEU A 389 7.77 -7.09 16.31
CA LEU A 389 8.86 -6.13 16.56
C LEU A 389 9.96 -6.14 15.48
N PRO A 390 10.47 -7.30 15.01
CA PRO A 390 11.52 -7.31 13.97
C PRO A 390 11.05 -6.65 12.67
N VAL A 391 9.80 -6.93 12.27
CA VAL A 391 9.18 -6.39 11.06
C VAL A 391 8.89 -4.88 11.23
N GLY A 392 8.52 -4.46 12.44
CA GLY A 392 8.36 -3.04 12.79
C GLY A 392 9.66 -2.23 12.76
N ILE A 393 10.80 -2.84 13.12
CA ILE A 393 12.13 -2.20 13.02
C ILE A 393 12.50 -1.95 11.54
N MET A 394 12.12 -2.87 10.65
CA MET A 394 12.22 -2.71 9.19
C MET A 394 11.14 -1.77 8.62
N GLY A 395 10.36 -1.09 9.47
CA GLY A 395 9.42 -0.05 9.04
C GLY A 395 8.05 -0.54 8.58
N ILE A 396 7.75 -1.82 8.71
CA ILE A 396 6.41 -2.38 8.49
C ILE A 396 5.66 -2.33 9.82
N GLY A 397 4.89 -1.26 10.03
CA GLY A 397 4.30 -0.93 11.33
C GLY A 397 2.97 -1.61 11.63
N GLU A 398 2.26 -2.17 10.64
CA GLU A 398 0.91 -2.71 10.81
C GLU A 398 0.81 -3.80 11.89
N PRO A 399 1.73 -4.78 11.97
CA PRO A 399 1.69 -5.77 13.05
C PRO A 399 1.80 -5.15 14.44
N LEU A 400 2.61 -4.10 14.61
CA LEU A 400 2.76 -3.40 15.89
C LEU A 400 1.54 -2.53 16.22
N ILE A 401 1.01 -1.79 15.24
CA ILE A 401 -0.14 -0.92 15.44
C ILE A 401 -1.34 -1.76 15.87
N TYR A 402 -1.77 -2.69 15.01
CA TYR A 402 -3.03 -3.38 15.20
C TYR A 402 -2.91 -4.61 16.10
N GLY A 403 -1.75 -5.25 16.16
CA GLY A 403 -1.52 -6.43 17.00
C GLY A 403 -1.14 -6.09 18.44
N VAL A 404 -0.51 -4.92 18.67
CA VAL A 404 0.10 -4.59 19.98
C VAL A 404 -0.44 -3.30 20.58
N THR A 405 -0.21 -2.14 19.95
CA THR A 405 -0.40 -0.86 20.65
C THR A 405 -1.84 -0.34 20.62
N LEU A 406 -2.53 -0.47 19.49
CA LEU A 406 -3.91 0.02 19.31
C LEU A 406 -4.93 -0.72 20.19
N PRO A 407 -4.90 -2.07 20.32
CA PRO A 407 -5.82 -2.78 21.21
C PRO A 407 -5.72 -2.35 22.67
N LEU A 408 -4.53 -1.89 23.09
CA LEU A 408 -4.26 -1.42 24.44
C LEU A 408 -4.59 0.08 24.64
N GLY A 409 -4.89 0.82 23.56
CA GLY A 409 -5.29 2.22 23.57
C GLY A 409 -4.18 3.20 23.97
N ARG A 410 -3.79 3.20 25.26
CA ARG A 410 -2.77 4.14 25.79
C ARG A 410 -1.39 3.99 25.14
N PRO A 411 -0.85 2.78 24.90
CA PRO A 411 0.44 2.63 24.24
C PRO A 411 0.48 3.20 22.82
N PHE A 412 -0.67 3.22 22.12
CA PHE A 412 -0.76 3.84 20.80
C PHE A 412 -0.54 5.35 20.88
N ILE A 413 -1.15 6.02 21.86
CA ILE A 413 -0.99 7.47 22.06
C ILE A 413 0.45 7.81 22.46
N THR A 414 1.07 7.04 23.36
CA THR A 414 2.46 7.27 23.76
C THR A 414 3.46 6.95 22.64
N ALA A 415 3.14 5.99 21.77
CA ALA A 415 3.88 5.77 20.54
C ALA A 415 3.81 6.98 19.59
N CYS A 416 2.64 7.63 19.45
CA CYS A 416 2.53 8.88 18.70
C CYS A 416 3.50 9.94 19.24
N ILE A 417 3.57 10.11 20.57
CA ILE A 417 4.48 11.07 21.21
C ILE A 417 5.94 10.75 20.86
N GLY A 418 6.32 9.47 20.92
CA GLY A 418 7.64 9.02 20.46
C GLY A 418 7.91 9.39 19.00
N GLY A 419 6.91 9.20 18.13
CA GLY A 419 6.99 9.62 16.74
C GLY A 419 7.18 11.13 16.56
N GLY A 420 6.49 11.93 17.37
CA GLY A 420 6.71 13.37 17.43
C GLY A 420 8.14 13.72 17.86
N ILE A 421 8.67 13.09 18.92
CA ILE A 421 10.05 13.36 19.37
C ILE A 421 11.06 13.08 18.26
N GLY A 422 10.96 11.92 17.60
CA GLY A 422 11.83 11.60 16.47
C GLY A 422 11.66 12.61 15.33
N GLY A 423 10.42 12.97 14.99
CA GLY A 423 10.12 13.95 13.94
C GLY A 423 10.71 15.34 14.24
N ALA A 424 10.67 15.75 15.50
CA ALA A 424 11.27 16.99 15.98
C ALA A 424 12.78 17.03 15.80
N VAL A 425 13.46 15.92 16.09
CA VAL A 425 14.91 15.79 15.88
C VAL A 425 15.26 15.88 14.39
N ILE A 426 14.53 15.15 13.52
CA ILE A 426 14.77 15.20 12.07
C ILE A 426 14.59 16.62 11.54
N ALA A 427 13.47 17.28 11.88
CA ALA A 427 13.18 18.62 11.42
C ALA A 427 14.11 19.68 12.04
N GLY A 428 14.55 19.48 13.28
CA GLY A 428 15.47 20.36 13.99
C GLY A 428 16.89 20.31 13.44
N ILE A 429 17.39 19.13 13.06
CA ILE A 429 18.66 19.00 12.32
C ILE A 429 18.53 19.65 10.93
N GLY A 430 17.35 19.57 10.33
CA GLY A 430 17.01 20.19 9.06
C GLY A 430 17.66 19.50 7.87
N ASN A 431 17.07 19.65 6.68
CA ASN A 431 17.61 19.19 5.40
C ASN A 431 18.01 17.67 5.37
N ILE A 432 17.31 16.84 6.14
CA ILE A 432 17.32 15.38 6.04
C ILE A 432 16.13 15.01 5.16
N GLY A 433 16.38 14.37 4.02
CA GLY A 433 15.32 13.96 3.09
C GLY A 433 15.68 12.69 2.34
N ALA A 434 14.65 12.04 1.80
CA ALA A 434 14.80 10.80 1.06
C ALA A 434 14.77 11.06 -0.46
N ILE A 435 15.60 10.35 -1.23
CA ILE A 435 15.66 10.46 -2.71
C ILE A 435 14.64 9.57 -3.42
N ALA A 436 13.98 8.68 -2.68
CA ALA A 436 13.01 7.71 -3.19
C ALA A 436 11.98 7.42 -2.10
N ILE A 437 10.85 6.84 -2.50
CA ILE A 437 9.89 6.31 -1.54
C ILE A 437 10.37 4.93 -1.11
N GLY A 438 10.39 4.70 0.20
CA GLY A 438 10.73 3.41 0.80
C GLY A 438 9.88 3.12 2.02
N THR A 439 10.06 1.93 2.60
CA THR A 439 9.54 1.59 3.92
C THR A 439 10.17 2.50 4.98
N SER A 440 9.47 2.68 6.10
CA SER A 440 9.99 3.47 7.23
C SER A 440 11.12 2.72 7.97
N GLY A 441 11.51 3.16 9.16
CA GLY A 441 12.47 2.40 9.97
C GLY A 441 13.88 2.35 9.37
N ILE A 442 14.60 1.25 9.63
CA ILE A 442 15.99 1.08 9.20
C ILE A 442 16.11 1.07 7.66
N ASP A 443 15.09 0.58 6.97
CA ASP A 443 15.06 0.46 5.51
C ASP A 443 15.16 1.81 4.78
N LEU A 444 14.82 2.92 5.44
CA LEU A 444 14.92 4.26 4.86
C LEU A 444 16.36 4.81 4.86
N ILE A 445 17.25 4.28 5.72
CA ILE A 445 18.64 4.76 5.88
C ILE A 445 19.39 4.88 4.55
N PRO A 446 19.38 3.88 3.66
CA PRO A 446 20.13 3.95 2.40
C PRO A 446 19.57 4.97 1.40
N LEU A 447 18.33 5.43 1.60
CA LEU A 447 17.65 6.38 0.73
C LEU A 447 17.82 7.83 1.18
N ILE A 448 18.51 8.08 2.30
CA ILE A 448 18.76 9.43 2.81
C ILE A 448 19.77 10.15 1.93
N ALA A 449 19.37 11.31 1.42
CA ALA A 449 20.14 12.14 0.52
C ALA A 449 21.43 12.67 1.15
N HIS A 450 22.44 12.92 0.30
CA HIS A 450 23.65 13.66 0.63
C HIS A 450 24.45 13.11 1.83
N GLY A 451 24.43 11.80 2.05
CA GLY A 451 25.18 11.16 3.15
C GLY A 451 24.68 11.53 4.56
N ARG A 452 23.48 12.12 4.69
CA ARG A 452 22.95 12.60 5.98
C ARG A 452 22.24 11.52 6.81
N TRP A 453 22.58 10.25 6.55
CA TRP A 453 21.97 9.09 7.18
C TRP A 453 22.18 9.04 8.71
N LEU A 454 23.28 9.59 9.22
CA LEU A 454 23.52 9.74 10.66
C LEU A 454 22.47 10.64 11.34
N GLY A 455 22.06 11.72 10.67
CA GLY A 455 20.99 12.59 11.15
C GLY A 455 19.65 11.85 11.21
N TYR A 456 19.40 10.97 10.23
CA TYR A 456 18.22 10.11 10.25
C TYR A 456 18.26 9.11 11.41
N ILE A 457 19.40 8.46 11.65
CA ILE A 457 19.59 7.55 12.79
C ILE A 457 19.37 8.27 14.12
N ALA A 458 19.82 9.51 14.26
CA ALA A 458 19.59 10.30 15.47
C ALA A 458 18.08 10.49 15.74
N GLY A 459 17.29 10.80 14.71
CA GLY A 459 15.83 10.87 14.82
C GLY A 459 15.20 9.52 15.16
N LEU A 460 15.66 8.44 14.50
CA LEU A 460 15.16 7.08 14.73
C LEU A 460 15.37 6.65 16.20
N VAL A 461 16.58 6.84 16.71
CA VAL A 461 16.93 6.54 18.11
C VAL A 461 16.14 7.42 19.07
N ALA A 462 16.00 8.72 18.78
CA ALA A 462 15.19 9.62 19.60
C ALA A 462 13.71 9.19 19.63
N GLY A 463 13.16 8.72 18.50
CA GLY A 463 11.81 8.18 18.43
C GLY A 463 11.65 6.88 19.22
N TYR A 464 12.63 5.97 19.14
CA TYR A 464 12.64 4.74 19.94
C TYR A 464 12.68 5.06 21.44
N ILE A 465 13.59 5.94 21.87
CA ILE A 465 13.72 6.35 23.27
C ILE A 465 12.45 7.09 23.72
N GLY A 466 11.95 8.04 22.94
CA GLY A 466 10.74 8.79 23.26
C GLY A 466 9.52 7.90 23.40
N GLY A 467 9.31 6.98 22.45
CA GLY A 467 8.22 6.01 22.50
C GLY A 467 8.35 5.05 23.68
N PHE A 468 9.58 4.61 23.98
CA PHE A 468 9.86 3.76 25.14
C PHE A 468 9.53 4.48 26.45
N VAL A 469 10.12 5.65 26.70
CA VAL A 469 9.95 6.41 27.94
C VAL A 469 8.48 6.79 28.15
N ALA A 470 7.83 7.36 27.12
CA ALA A 470 6.43 7.74 27.23
C ALA A 470 5.53 6.53 27.55
N THR A 471 5.77 5.39 26.90
CA THR A 471 4.97 4.18 27.12
C THR A 471 5.27 3.55 28.48
N TYR A 472 6.54 3.48 28.88
CA TYR A 472 6.98 2.85 30.13
C TYR A 472 6.37 3.52 31.37
N PHE A 473 6.31 4.85 31.37
CA PHE A 473 5.81 5.61 32.52
C PHE A 473 4.31 5.91 32.43
N PHE A 474 3.75 6.12 31.23
CA PHE A 474 2.38 6.63 31.08
C PHE A 474 1.47 5.77 30.19
N GLY A 475 2.03 4.89 29.36
CA GLY A 475 1.30 4.18 28.33
C GLY A 475 0.76 2.80 28.73
N ILE A 476 1.33 2.14 29.73
CA ILE A 476 0.98 0.73 30.05
C ILE A 476 -0.35 0.62 30.82
N PRO A 477 -1.38 -0.05 30.27
CA PRO A 477 -2.60 -0.35 31.01
C PRO A 477 -2.35 -1.38 32.14
N LYS A 478 -3.05 -1.25 33.26
CA LYS A 478 -2.84 -2.14 34.44
C LYS A 478 -3.20 -3.61 34.15
N ASP A 479 -4.21 -3.81 33.32
CA ASP A 479 -4.70 -5.10 32.83
C ASP A 479 -3.68 -5.78 31.89
N ALA A 480 -2.95 -5.02 31.08
CA ALA A 480 -1.94 -5.56 30.18
C ALA A 480 -0.74 -6.21 30.91
N MET A 481 -0.50 -5.84 32.19
CA MET A 481 0.57 -6.40 33.02
C MET A 481 0.20 -7.72 33.71
N LYS A 482 -1.07 -8.14 33.65
CA LYS A 482 -1.54 -9.39 34.27
C LYS A 482 -1.37 -10.57 33.31
N GLU A 483 -1.24 -11.78 33.88
CA GLU A 483 -1.40 -13.02 33.12
C GLU A 483 -2.80 -13.08 32.49
N THR A 484 -2.86 -13.54 31.26
CA THR A 484 -4.14 -13.86 30.62
C THR A 484 -4.63 -15.22 31.07
N ASP A 485 -5.93 -15.49 30.99
CA ASP A 485 -6.50 -16.78 31.40
C ASP A 485 -5.93 -17.94 30.57
N ALA A 486 -5.53 -17.68 29.33
CA ALA A 486 -4.80 -18.62 28.46
C ALA A 486 -3.34 -18.89 28.89
N ASP A 487 -2.79 -18.12 29.83
CA ASP A 487 -1.46 -18.35 30.43
C ASP A 487 -1.55 -19.20 31.72
N ARG A 488 -2.77 -19.48 32.19
CA ARG A 488 -3.05 -20.22 33.44
C ARG A 488 -3.45 -21.69 33.21
N GLU A 489 -3.71 -22.06 31.96
CA GLU A 489 -3.85 -23.43 31.46
C GLU A 489 -2.50 -23.90 30.91
#